data_AF-A0A0B2W1F5-F1
#
_entry.id   AF-A0A0B2W1F5-F1
#
_cell.length_a   1.000
_cell.length_b   1.000
_cell.length_c   1.000
_cell.angle_alpha   90.00
_cell.angle_beta   90.00
_cell.angle_gamma   90.00
#
_symmetry.space_group_name_H-M   'P 1'
#
loop_
_entity.id
_entity.type
_entity.pdbx_description
1 polymer ?
#
loop_
_entity_poly.entity_id
_entity_poly.type
_entity_poly.pdbx_seq_one_letter_code
_entity_poly.pdbx_strand_id
1 'polypeptide(L)'
;MNALTMVSKHFLGCLLMLRMILANQNTCIECASTNLRKQWSLTGFTQKFRADAFTTTCLGGFDKHTVSCPGLCLTYLFENPDFESISSDQSDKLMIVRGCQRRLTGISANIRNESFATAQSFCEYDKDFARLNSGGEIVYIKSLVEFCNGDSCNSRIKDFASGEKCVGQNTDRLDNAGISCFDCISTKGNCFSSREACSKKYCFKSNVDIHGVPSVYKTCADFSPYGPNAACGHSTLTIVPGDMAKLDGSLTQCFCNDKHYCNSASVRSISAFAMIILGIVSVFRFV
;
A
#
# COMPACT_ATOMS: atom_id res chain seq x y z
N MET A 1 3.06 17.35 -55.10
CA MET A 1 3.49 17.29 -53.69
C MET A 1 2.23 17.21 -52.82
N ASN A 2 2.23 16.41 -51.75
CA ASN A 2 1.14 16.23 -50.75
C ASN A 2 0.22 15.00 -50.87
N ALA A 3 0.79 13.80 -51.06
CA ALA A 3 0.07 12.55 -50.77
C ALA A 3 0.85 11.59 -49.86
N LEU A 4 2.19 11.67 -49.82
CA LEU A 4 3.02 10.77 -49.00
C LEU A 4 3.19 11.19 -47.52
N THR A 5 2.81 12.40 -47.13
CA THR A 5 2.98 12.88 -45.74
C THR A 5 1.80 12.58 -44.81
N MET A 6 0.66 12.13 -45.34
CA MET A 6 -0.56 11.89 -44.54
C MET A 6 -0.65 10.44 -44.02
N VAL A 7 -0.09 9.47 -44.75
CA VAL A 7 -0.06 8.04 -44.35
C VAL A 7 0.87 7.81 -43.15
N SER A 8 1.94 8.59 -43.03
CA SER A 8 2.95 8.44 -41.97
C SER A 8 2.42 8.80 -40.57
N LYS A 9 1.56 9.83 -40.44
CA LYS A 9 1.05 10.28 -39.13
C LYS A 9 0.00 9.34 -38.54
N HIS A 10 -0.85 8.73 -39.37
CA HIS A 10 -1.86 7.76 -38.91
C HIS A 10 -1.23 6.42 -38.51
N PHE A 11 -0.20 5.97 -39.24
CA PHE A 11 0.55 4.75 -38.87
C PHE A 11 1.31 4.91 -37.56
N LEU A 12 1.92 6.09 -37.32
CA LEU A 12 2.62 6.40 -36.07
C LEU A 12 1.66 6.51 -34.88
N GLY A 13 0.46 7.08 -35.09
CA GLY A 13 -0.61 7.13 -34.10
C GLY A 13 -1.15 5.75 -33.73
N CYS A 14 -1.37 4.87 -34.71
CA CYS A 14 -1.74 3.47 -34.47
C CYS A 14 -0.64 2.69 -33.74
N LEU A 15 0.64 2.88 -34.08
CA LEU A 15 1.75 2.23 -33.37
C LEU A 15 1.91 2.72 -31.92
N LEU A 16 1.66 4.01 -31.65
CA LEU A 16 1.67 4.56 -30.28
C LEU A 16 0.49 4.04 -29.45
N MET A 17 -0.70 3.91 -30.05
CA MET A 17 -1.85 3.27 -29.41
C MET A 17 -1.62 1.77 -29.19
N LEU A 18 -0.99 1.06 -30.14
CA LEU A 18 -0.63 -0.36 -30.00
C LEU A 18 0.43 -0.58 -28.91
N ARG A 19 1.38 0.36 -28.74
CA ARG A 19 2.33 0.34 -27.63
C ARG A 19 1.70 0.64 -26.27
N MET A 20 0.60 1.40 -26.21
CA MET A 20 -0.17 1.56 -24.96
C MET A 20 -1.01 0.33 -24.61
N ILE A 21 -1.32 -0.54 -25.59
CA ILE A 21 -2.05 -1.81 -25.35
C ILE A 21 -1.11 -2.93 -24.88
N LEU A 22 0.19 -2.85 -25.16
CA LEU A 22 1.22 -3.73 -24.59
C LEU A 22 1.71 -3.22 -23.22
N ALA A 23 0.80 -2.77 -22.36
CA ALA A 23 1.11 -2.74 -20.93
C ALA A 23 1.39 -4.20 -20.52
N ASN A 24 2.57 -4.49 -19.99
CA ASN A 24 2.89 -5.82 -19.46
C ASN A 24 1.76 -6.25 -18.51
N GLN A 25 0.92 -7.17 -18.98
CA GLN A 25 -0.14 -7.77 -18.19
C GLN A 25 0.50 -8.90 -17.40
N ASN A 26 0.50 -8.76 -16.07
CA ASN A 26 0.94 -9.83 -15.19
C ASN A 26 -0.27 -10.65 -14.77
N THR A 27 -0.10 -11.96 -14.69
CA THR A 27 -1.05 -12.82 -13.98
C THR A 27 -0.63 -12.87 -12.52
N CYS A 28 -1.42 -12.37 -11.57
CA CYS A 28 -1.07 -12.38 -10.15
C CYS A 28 -1.99 -13.31 -9.37
N ILE A 29 -1.47 -13.96 -8.32
CA ILE A 29 -2.32 -14.64 -7.34
C ILE A 29 -3.11 -13.59 -6.57
N GLU A 30 -4.42 -13.79 -6.44
CA GLU A 30 -5.33 -12.91 -5.68
C GLU A 30 -5.95 -13.67 -4.51
N CYS A 31 -5.46 -13.40 -3.29
CA CYS A 31 -5.96 -14.03 -2.08
C CYS A 31 -5.61 -13.22 -0.83
N ALA A 32 -6.27 -13.51 0.29
CA ALA A 32 -5.91 -13.00 1.61
C ALA A 32 -6.10 -14.08 2.70
N SER A 33 -5.40 -13.96 3.82
CA SER A 33 -5.63 -14.80 5.00
C SER A 33 -7.07 -14.67 5.51
N THR A 34 -7.65 -15.76 6.01
CA THR A 34 -9.06 -15.81 6.48
C THR A 34 -9.38 -14.82 7.59
N ASN A 35 -8.46 -14.62 8.54
CA ASN A 35 -8.57 -13.66 9.64
C ASN A 35 -8.71 -12.19 9.16
N LEU A 36 -8.14 -11.84 8.01
CA LEU A 36 -8.32 -10.51 7.40
C LEU A 36 -9.74 -10.22 6.91
N ARG A 37 -10.61 -11.24 6.81
CA ARG A 37 -12.00 -11.03 6.40
C ARG A 37 -12.72 -10.05 7.33
N LYS A 38 -12.47 -10.13 8.63
CA LYS A 38 -13.06 -9.23 9.64
C LYS A 38 -12.17 -8.04 9.97
N GLN A 39 -10.88 -8.12 9.66
CA GLN A 39 -9.86 -7.14 10.05
C GLN A 39 -9.19 -6.48 8.84
N TRP A 40 -9.92 -6.30 7.73
CA TRP A 40 -9.36 -5.76 6.49
C TRP A 40 -8.74 -4.37 6.66
N SER A 41 -9.25 -3.57 7.59
CA SER A 41 -8.68 -2.25 7.95
C SER A 41 -7.21 -2.32 8.38
N LEU A 42 -6.72 -3.49 8.83
CA LEU A 42 -5.31 -3.69 9.11
C LEU A 42 -4.42 -3.61 7.85
N THR A 43 -4.98 -3.72 6.66
CA THR A 43 -4.19 -3.58 5.42
C THR A 43 -4.00 -2.11 5.02
N GLY A 44 -4.92 -1.23 5.42
CA GLY A 44 -5.01 0.13 4.86
C GLY A 44 -5.46 0.21 3.40
N PHE A 45 -5.77 -0.93 2.78
CA PHE A 45 -6.07 -1.00 1.35
C PHE A 45 -7.48 -0.51 1.03
N THR A 46 -7.58 0.25 -0.06
CA THR A 46 -8.84 0.83 -0.54
C THR A 46 -9.85 -0.22 -0.96
N GLN A 47 -9.40 -1.30 -1.62
CA GLN A 47 -10.28 -2.34 -2.12
C GLN A 47 -10.15 -3.61 -1.31
N LYS A 48 -11.25 -4.03 -0.68
CA LYS A 48 -11.40 -5.35 -0.07
C LYS A 48 -11.76 -6.39 -1.12
N PHE A 49 -11.20 -7.59 -0.98
CA PHE A 49 -11.59 -8.70 -1.84
C PHE A 49 -13.01 -9.21 -1.58
N ARG A 50 -13.51 -9.99 -2.53
CA ARG A 50 -14.72 -10.81 -2.36
C ARG A 50 -14.45 -11.95 -1.38
N ALA A 51 -15.52 -12.52 -0.83
CA ALA A 51 -15.44 -13.48 0.27
C ALA A 51 -14.64 -14.75 -0.07
N ASP A 52 -14.69 -15.19 -1.33
CA ASP A 52 -14.01 -16.37 -1.88
C ASP A 52 -12.47 -16.23 -1.95
N ALA A 53 -11.94 -15.01 -1.99
CA ALA A 53 -10.50 -14.77 -1.99
C ALA A 53 -9.85 -14.93 -0.59
N PHE A 54 -10.64 -15.09 0.47
CA PHE A 54 -10.12 -15.30 1.83
C PHE A 54 -9.93 -16.80 2.09
N THR A 55 -8.69 -17.27 2.04
CA THR A 55 -8.34 -18.70 2.03
C THR A 55 -7.25 -19.03 3.05
N THR A 56 -7.23 -20.27 3.53
CA THR A 56 -6.15 -20.80 4.39
C THR A 56 -4.88 -21.11 3.60
N THR A 57 -5.00 -21.22 2.27
CA THR A 57 -3.90 -21.55 1.35
C THR A 57 -3.12 -20.33 0.87
N CYS A 58 -3.62 -19.11 1.12
CA CYS A 58 -3.01 -17.88 0.61
C CYS A 58 -1.55 -17.70 1.05
N LEU A 59 -1.25 -18.03 2.31
CA LEU A 59 0.10 -17.96 2.86
C LEU A 59 1.07 -18.85 2.09
N GLY A 60 0.63 -20.05 1.67
CA GLY A 60 1.44 -21.00 0.93
C GLY A 60 1.86 -20.54 -0.47
N GLY A 61 1.16 -19.54 -1.04
CA GLY A 61 1.47 -19.00 -2.37
C GLY A 61 1.07 -19.91 -3.53
N PHE A 62 0.18 -20.87 -3.29
CA PHE A 62 -0.30 -21.83 -4.30
C PHE A 62 -1.82 -21.72 -4.54
N ASP A 63 -2.39 -20.56 -4.24
CA ASP A 63 -3.81 -20.34 -4.48
C ASP A 63 -4.12 -20.42 -5.98
N LYS A 64 -5.24 -21.06 -6.33
CA LYS A 64 -5.62 -21.29 -7.73
C LYS A 64 -6.20 -20.04 -8.37
N HIS A 65 -6.68 -19.10 -7.56
CA HIS A 65 -7.28 -17.87 -8.06
C HIS A 65 -6.21 -16.89 -8.53
N THR A 66 -6.15 -16.68 -9.83
CA THR A 66 -5.25 -15.73 -10.47
C THR A 66 -6.03 -14.70 -11.27
N VAL A 67 -5.50 -13.48 -11.34
CA VAL A 67 -6.13 -12.35 -12.03
C VAL A 67 -5.11 -11.62 -12.90
N SER A 68 -5.57 -11.09 -14.03
CA SER A 68 -4.74 -10.23 -14.87
C SER A 68 -4.64 -8.83 -14.27
N CYS A 69 -3.41 -8.33 -14.13
CA CYS A 69 -3.09 -7.06 -13.49
C CYS A 69 -2.39 -6.12 -14.47
N PRO A 70 -2.93 -4.92 -14.71
CA PRO A 70 -2.19 -3.85 -15.37
C PRO A 70 -1.15 -3.30 -14.37
N GLY A 71 0.08 -3.78 -14.46
CA GLY A 71 1.18 -3.42 -13.56
C GLY A 71 1.53 -4.53 -12.56
N LEU A 72 2.11 -4.15 -11.42
CA LEU A 72 2.80 -5.08 -10.52
C LEU A 72 1.86 -5.98 -9.71
N CYS A 73 2.32 -7.19 -9.44
CA CYS A 73 1.77 -8.01 -8.36
C CYS A 73 2.30 -7.53 -7.01
N LEU A 74 1.48 -7.65 -5.96
CA LEU A 74 1.84 -7.34 -4.58
C LEU A 74 1.75 -8.61 -3.72
N THR A 75 2.69 -8.73 -2.78
CA THR A 75 2.57 -9.52 -1.56
C THR A 75 2.73 -8.57 -0.37
N TYR A 76 1.76 -8.54 0.56
CA TYR A 76 1.89 -7.84 1.83
C TYR A 76 1.70 -8.85 2.96
N LEU A 77 2.75 -9.06 3.77
CA LEU A 77 2.81 -10.02 4.87
C LEU A 77 3.08 -9.24 6.17
N PHE A 78 2.32 -9.49 7.22
CA PHE A 78 2.53 -8.85 8.52
C PHE A 78 2.08 -9.75 9.67
N GLU A 79 2.61 -9.53 10.87
CA GLU A 79 2.11 -10.21 12.08
C GLU A 79 0.79 -9.59 12.54
N ASN A 80 -0.12 -10.46 12.98
CA ASN A 80 -1.37 -10.06 13.59
C ASN A 80 -1.09 -9.33 14.92
N PRO A 81 -1.48 -8.05 15.08
CA PRO A 81 -1.24 -7.30 16.32
C PRO A 81 -2.03 -7.84 17.51
N ASP A 82 -3.08 -8.64 17.27
CA ASP A 82 -3.90 -9.29 18.30
C ASP A 82 -3.43 -10.72 18.62
N PHE A 83 -2.32 -11.17 18.04
CA PHE A 83 -1.83 -12.52 18.30
C PHE A 83 -1.23 -12.63 19.70
N GLU A 84 -1.86 -13.46 20.54
CA GLU A 84 -1.31 -13.84 21.84
C GLU A 84 -0.46 -15.11 21.69
N SER A 85 0.79 -15.06 22.14
CA SER A 85 1.76 -16.17 22.04
C SER A 85 1.36 -17.45 22.79
N ILE A 86 0.32 -17.38 23.62
CA ILE A 86 -0.26 -18.48 24.38
C ILE A 86 -1.22 -19.31 23.50
N SER A 87 -1.67 -18.75 22.36
CA SER A 87 -2.50 -19.48 21.41
C SER A 87 -1.68 -20.57 20.70
N SER A 88 -2.20 -21.80 20.72
CA SER A 88 -1.58 -22.96 20.04
C SER A 88 -1.73 -22.90 18.52
N ASP A 89 -2.56 -22.00 18.00
CA ASP A 89 -2.82 -21.82 16.59
C ASP A 89 -1.91 -20.75 15.97
N GLN A 90 -0.73 -21.19 15.52
CA GLN A 90 0.22 -20.35 14.78
C GLN A 90 -0.34 -19.83 13.45
N SER A 91 -1.47 -20.37 12.95
CA SER A 91 -2.06 -19.92 11.69
C SER A 91 -2.64 -18.50 11.77
N ASP A 92 -2.96 -18.03 12.98
CA ASP A 92 -3.45 -16.67 13.22
C ASP A 92 -2.34 -15.64 13.46
N LYS A 93 -1.09 -16.08 13.55
CA LYS A 93 0.06 -15.20 13.77
C LYS A 93 0.37 -14.35 12.54
N LEU A 94 0.22 -14.92 11.33
CA LEU A 94 0.62 -14.28 10.08
C LEU A 94 -0.59 -13.91 9.23
N MET A 95 -0.61 -12.67 8.76
CA MET A 95 -1.60 -12.14 7.84
C MET A 95 -0.94 -11.83 6.51
N ILE A 96 -1.53 -12.32 5.41
CA ILE A 96 -1.01 -12.08 4.07
C ILE A 96 -2.10 -11.60 3.12
N VAL A 97 -1.73 -10.71 2.19
CA VAL A 97 -2.54 -10.27 1.07
C VAL A 97 -1.71 -10.38 -0.20
N ARG A 98 -2.28 -10.99 -1.24
CA ARG A 98 -1.70 -11.11 -2.58
C ARG A 98 -2.69 -10.58 -3.60
N GLY A 99 -2.22 -9.84 -4.60
CA GLY A 99 -3.08 -9.40 -5.71
C GLY A 99 -2.45 -8.32 -6.58
N CYS A 100 -3.25 -7.66 -7.41
CA CYS A 100 -2.77 -6.51 -8.18
C CYS A 100 -2.51 -5.31 -7.26
N GLN A 101 -1.28 -4.78 -7.28
CA GLN A 101 -0.86 -3.66 -6.44
C GLN A 101 -1.80 -2.45 -6.56
N ARG A 102 -2.07 -2.00 -7.80
CA ARG A 102 -2.92 -0.83 -8.07
C ARG A 102 -4.38 -1.04 -7.70
N ARG A 103 -4.89 -2.27 -7.83
CA ARG A 103 -6.28 -2.60 -7.49
C ARG A 103 -6.48 -2.53 -5.98
N LEU A 104 -5.57 -3.15 -5.22
CA LEU A 104 -5.61 -3.17 -3.75
C LEU A 104 -5.44 -1.77 -3.16
N THR A 105 -4.41 -1.05 -3.59
CA THR A 105 -4.00 0.21 -2.97
C THR A 105 -4.66 1.46 -3.58
N GLY A 106 -5.23 1.36 -4.78
CA GLY A 106 -5.71 2.51 -5.55
C GLY A 106 -4.60 3.38 -6.15
N ILE A 107 -3.32 3.07 -5.88
CA ILE A 107 -2.15 3.87 -6.25
C ILE A 107 -1.25 3.02 -7.13
N SER A 108 -0.67 3.60 -8.18
CA SER A 108 0.34 2.90 -8.97
C SER A 108 1.70 3.07 -8.30
N ALA A 109 2.32 1.97 -7.86
CA ALA A 109 3.69 2.02 -7.38
C ALA A 109 4.63 2.44 -8.53
N ASN A 110 5.22 3.62 -8.44
CA ASN A 110 6.19 4.11 -9.42
C ASN A 110 7.60 3.71 -8.99
N ILE A 111 7.97 2.45 -9.26
CA ILE A 111 9.29 1.91 -8.92
C ILE A 111 10.26 2.22 -10.07
N ARG A 112 10.90 3.39 -10.01
CA ARG A 112 11.94 3.80 -10.97
C ARG A 112 13.32 3.50 -10.39
N ASN A 113 13.64 2.21 -10.29
CA ASN A 113 14.99 1.82 -9.88
C ASN A 113 15.58 0.93 -10.98
N GLU A 114 16.77 1.27 -11.49
CA GLU A 114 17.51 0.47 -12.48
C GLU A 114 17.67 -0.97 -12.03
N SER A 115 17.72 -1.16 -10.71
CA SER A 115 17.84 -2.45 -10.08
C SER A 115 16.51 -3.24 -10.17
N PHE A 116 15.34 -2.58 -10.09
CA PHE A 116 14.04 -3.23 -10.33
C PHE A 116 13.93 -3.79 -11.75
N ALA A 117 14.54 -3.11 -12.73
CA ALA A 117 14.61 -3.59 -14.10
C ALA A 117 15.43 -4.90 -14.23
N THR A 118 16.42 -5.14 -13.37
CA THR A 118 17.25 -6.35 -13.39
C THR A 118 16.68 -7.49 -12.54
N ALA A 119 16.18 -7.22 -11.33
CA ALA A 119 15.67 -8.27 -10.44
C ALA A 119 14.18 -8.61 -10.66
N GLN A 120 13.43 -7.77 -11.38
CA GLN A 120 11.96 -7.86 -11.57
C GLN A 120 11.16 -7.91 -10.25
N SER A 121 11.78 -7.51 -9.14
CA SER A 121 11.15 -7.43 -7.83
C SER A 121 11.77 -6.37 -6.92
N PHE A 122 10.94 -5.85 -6.03
CA PHE A 122 11.25 -4.88 -4.99
C PHE A 122 10.68 -5.41 -3.69
N CYS A 123 11.43 -5.30 -2.60
CA CYS A 123 10.98 -5.75 -1.29
C CYS A 123 11.47 -4.82 -0.20
N GLU A 124 10.60 -4.61 0.79
CA GLU A 124 10.89 -3.88 2.00
C GLU A 124 10.37 -4.63 3.21
N TYR A 125 11.13 -4.57 4.30
CA TYR A 125 10.87 -5.30 5.52
C TYR A 125 11.12 -4.40 6.71
N ASP A 126 10.19 -4.44 7.65
CA ASP A 126 10.28 -3.80 8.95
C ASP A 126 10.13 -4.87 10.04
N LYS A 127 11.10 -4.94 10.95
CA LYS A 127 11.15 -5.95 12.01
C LYS A 127 10.35 -5.56 13.26
N ASP A 128 10.02 -4.29 13.40
CA ASP A 128 9.47 -3.67 14.61
C ASP A 128 8.60 -2.46 14.24
N PHE A 129 7.61 -2.69 13.38
CA PHE A 129 6.61 -1.68 13.06
C PHE A 129 5.63 -1.55 14.22
N ALA A 130 5.53 -0.35 14.79
CA ALA A 130 4.61 -0.07 15.89
C ALA A 130 3.16 -0.02 15.37
N ARG A 131 2.26 -0.70 16.08
CA ARG A 131 0.85 -0.83 15.70
C ARG A 131 -0.04 -0.96 16.93
N LEU A 132 -1.26 -0.45 16.84
CA LEU A 132 -2.27 -0.68 17.87
C LEU A 132 -2.90 -2.07 17.72
N ASN A 133 -2.98 -2.81 18.83
CA ASN A 133 -3.86 -3.98 18.94
C ASN A 133 -5.31 -3.55 19.22
N SER A 134 -6.23 -4.51 19.26
CA SER A 134 -7.65 -4.30 19.55
C SER A 134 -7.92 -3.76 20.95
N GLY A 135 -7.00 -3.95 21.90
CA GLY A 135 -7.02 -3.34 23.23
C GLY A 135 -6.58 -1.86 23.27
N GLY A 136 -6.05 -1.34 22.15
CA GLY A 136 -5.51 0.02 22.08
C GLY A 136 -4.08 0.15 22.60
N GLU A 137 -3.37 -0.96 22.79
CA GLU A 137 -1.97 -0.99 23.20
C GLU A 137 -1.05 -1.01 21.97
N ILE A 138 0.11 -0.35 22.08
CA ILE A 138 1.13 -0.40 21.03
C ILE A 138 1.90 -1.72 21.16
N VAL A 139 1.82 -2.52 20.10
CA VAL A 139 2.62 -3.73 19.90
C VAL A 139 3.55 -3.53 18.71
N TYR A 140 4.68 -4.22 18.71
CA TYR A 140 5.65 -4.18 17.61
C TYR A 140 5.51 -5.45 16.78
N ILE A 141 5.19 -5.28 15.50
CA ILE A 141 4.98 -6.37 14.57
C ILE A 141 6.02 -6.35 13.46
N LYS A 142 6.32 -7.53 12.90
CA LYS A 142 7.02 -7.62 11.63
C LYS A 142 6.06 -7.31 10.47
N SER A 143 6.57 -6.65 9.44
CA SER A 143 5.85 -6.32 8.21
C SER A 143 6.77 -6.40 7.01
N LEU A 144 6.27 -6.92 5.90
CA LEU A 144 7.00 -7.07 4.65
C LEU A 144 6.09 -6.77 3.47
N VAL A 145 6.56 -5.98 2.52
CA VAL A 145 5.94 -5.82 1.21
C VAL A 145 6.88 -6.26 0.10
N GLU A 146 6.36 -6.97 -0.89
CA GLU A 146 7.02 -7.27 -2.15
C GLU A 146 6.16 -6.79 -3.31
N PHE A 147 6.79 -6.12 -4.28
CA PHE A 147 6.23 -5.92 -5.62
C PHE A 147 7.05 -6.71 -6.62
N CYS A 148 6.38 -7.35 -7.57
CA CYS A 148 7.07 -8.12 -8.61
C CYS A 148 6.36 -8.05 -9.96
N ASN A 149 7.11 -8.41 -10.99
CA ASN A 149 6.65 -8.54 -12.37
C ASN A 149 6.73 -10.02 -12.81
N GLY A 150 5.85 -10.44 -13.71
CA GLY A 150 5.75 -11.80 -14.21
C GLY A 150 4.58 -12.61 -13.62
N ASP A 151 4.28 -13.73 -14.28
CA ASP A 151 3.15 -14.58 -13.92
C ASP A 151 3.36 -15.29 -12.57
N SER A 152 2.39 -15.14 -11.69
CA SER A 152 2.34 -15.64 -10.32
C SER A 152 3.62 -15.35 -9.52
N CYS A 153 4.31 -14.26 -9.83
CA CYS A 153 5.57 -13.88 -9.18
C CYS A 153 5.38 -13.64 -7.68
N ASN A 154 4.18 -13.24 -7.27
CA ASN A 154 3.80 -12.99 -5.88
C ASN A 154 3.44 -14.28 -5.12
N SER A 155 4.04 -15.42 -5.48
CA SER A 155 3.91 -16.71 -4.77
C SER A 155 5.08 -16.99 -3.82
N ARG A 156 6.17 -16.22 -3.93
CA ARG A 156 7.48 -16.54 -3.34
C ARG A 156 7.52 -16.43 -1.82
N ILE A 157 7.06 -15.30 -1.28
CA ILE A 157 7.17 -14.99 0.15
C ILE A 157 6.07 -15.72 0.91
N LYS A 158 6.43 -16.50 1.93
CA LYS A 158 5.49 -17.33 2.70
C LYS A 158 5.54 -17.06 4.21
N ASP A 159 6.65 -16.53 4.68
CA ASP A 159 6.90 -16.16 6.07
C ASP A 159 8.05 -15.15 6.10
N PHE A 160 8.47 -14.74 7.31
CA PHE A 160 9.60 -13.83 7.47
C PHE A 160 10.97 -14.52 7.31
N ALA A 161 11.03 -15.86 7.30
CA ALA A 161 12.26 -16.64 7.10
C ALA A 161 12.58 -16.77 5.59
N SER A 162 11.60 -17.14 4.78
CA SER A 162 11.57 -17.01 3.33
C SER A 162 11.64 -15.55 2.86
N GLY A 163 11.26 -14.60 3.72
CA GLY A 163 11.49 -13.17 3.57
C GLY A 163 12.80 -12.65 4.16
N GLU A 164 13.70 -13.50 4.71
CA GLU A 164 14.91 -13.06 5.42
C GLU A 164 15.78 -12.17 4.52
N LYS A 165 15.57 -10.87 4.76
CA LYS A 165 16.31 -9.70 4.32
C LYS A 165 16.06 -9.16 2.92
N CYS A 166 14.98 -9.52 2.21
CA CYS A 166 14.86 -9.07 0.80
C CYS A 166 16.19 -9.30 0.03
N VAL A 167 16.99 -10.31 0.42
CA VAL A 167 18.39 -10.43 0.00
C VAL A 167 18.43 -10.94 -1.44
N GLY A 168 19.09 -10.18 -2.31
CA GLY A 168 19.03 -10.36 -3.76
C GLY A 168 17.86 -9.63 -4.43
N GLN A 169 17.01 -8.93 -3.66
CA GLN A 169 15.98 -8.03 -4.16
C GLN A 169 16.40 -6.58 -3.90
N ASN A 170 15.96 -5.67 -4.76
CA ASN A 170 16.39 -4.28 -4.65
C ASN A 170 15.66 -3.61 -3.51
N THR A 171 16.40 -3.34 -2.45
CA THR A 171 16.03 -2.30 -1.50
C THR A 171 16.37 -0.97 -2.14
N ASP A 172 15.46 0.02 -2.04
CA ASP A 172 15.81 1.36 -2.50
C ASP A 172 16.99 1.87 -1.67
N ARG A 173 18.18 1.86 -2.28
CA ARG A 173 19.47 2.31 -1.72
C ARG A 173 19.62 3.83 -1.78
N LEU A 174 18.52 4.58 -1.88
CA LEU A 174 18.51 6.02 -1.72
C LEU A 174 18.83 6.33 -0.25
N ASP A 175 20.11 6.63 0.00
CA ASP A 175 20.74 7.13 1.23
C ASP A 175 20.04 6.74 2.55
N ASN A 176 20.58 5.69 3.17
CA ASN A 176 20.26 5.12 4.50
C ASN A 176 20.32 6.10 5.70
N ALA A 177 20.32 7.41 5.49
CA ALA A 177 20.10 8.36 6.57
C ALA A 177 18.60 8.34 6.90
N GLY A 178 18.20 7.40 7.77
CA GLY A 178 16.81 7.30 8.24
C GLY A 178 16.25 8.68 8.59
N ILE A 179 15.02 8.94 8.18
CA ILE A 179 14.37 10.22 8.42
C ILE A 179 13.70 10.21 9.78
N SER A 180 13.80 11.32 10.48
CA SER A 180 13.14 11.51 11.77
C SER A 180 11.65 11.75 11.55
N CYS A 181 10.80 11.14 12.35
CA CYS A 181 9.35 11.21 12.21
C CYS A 181 8.71 11.60 13.55
N PHE A 182 7.53 12.22 13.50
CA PHE A 182 6.71 12.34 14.70
C PHE A 182 6.22 10.95 15.11
N ASP A 183 6.33 10.62 16.38
CA ASP A 183 5.72 9.44 16.99
C ASP A 183 4.71 9.91 18.04
N CYS A 184 3.43 9.56 17.84
CA CYS A 184 2.36 10.00 18.73
C CYS A 184 1.01 9.37 18.41
N ILE A 185 0.16 9.32 19.43
CA ILE A 185 -1.27 9.11 19.32
C ILE A 185 -1.98 10.37 19.80
N SER A 186 -3.00 10.84 19.06
CA SER A 186 -3.85 11.94 19.52
C SER A 186 -5.26 11.83 18.99
N THR A 187 -6.23 12.01 19.88
CA THR A 187 -7.65 12.22 19.56
C THR A 187 -7.99 13.70 19.36
N LYS A 188 -7.00 14.59 19.54
CA LYS A 188 -7.14 16.05 19.40
C LYS A 188 -6.03 16.60 18.51
N GLY A 189 -6.37 16.85 17.25
CA GLY A 189 -5.45 17.42 16.27
C GLY A 189 -4.34 16.46 15.85
N ASN A 190 -3.23 17.02 15.38
CA ASN A 190 -2.23 16.30 14.58
C ASN A 190 -0.92 16.03 15.35
N CYS A 191 -0.94 16.13 16.69
CA CYS A 191 0.22 15.91 17.57
C CYS A 191 1.58 16.41 17.04
N PHE A 192 1.67 17.72 16.75
CA PHE A 192 2.89 18.36 16.22
C PHE A 192 4.03 18.52 17.25
N SER A 193 3.76 18.23 18.52
CA SER A 193 4.62 18.61 19.65
C SER A 193 5.06 17.42 20.51
N SER A 194 4.89 16.17 20.03
CA SER A 194 5.44 15.05 20.79
C SER A 194 6.96 15.19 20.83
N ARG A 195 7.54 15.05 22.04
CA ARG A 195 9.00 14.95 22.24
C ARG A 195 9.56 13.63 21.70
N GLU A 196 8.68 12.76 21.23
CA GLU A 196 8.96 11.42 20.75
C GLU A 196 9.17 11.46 19.24
N ALA A 197 10.40 11.14 18.85
CA ALA A 197 10.80 11.00 17.47
C ALA A 197 11.37 9.60 17.28
N CYS A 198 11.03 8.97 16.17
CA CYS A 198 11.65 7.73 15.72
C CYS A 198 12.28 7.94 14.34
N SER A 199 13.19 7.06 13.94
CA SER A 199 13.94 7.19 12.68
C SER A 199 13.95 5.88 11.91
N LYS A 200 13.33 5.89 10.72
CA LYS A 200 13.30 4.79 9.75
C LYS A 200 13.21 5.36 8.32
N LYS A 201 13.08 4.49 7.32
CA LYS A 201 12.99 4.91 5.91
C LYS A 201 11.78 5.78 5.58
N TYR A 202 10.63 5.54 6.22
CA TYR A 202 9.38 6.27 6.00
C TYR A 202 8.82 6.80 7.31
N CYS A 203 8.18 7.97 7.24
CA CYS A 203 7.23 8.37 8.26
C CYS A 203 5.83 7.85 7.92
N PHE A 204 5.19 7.23 8.90
CA PHE A 204 3.83 6.74 8.84
C PHE A 204 2.87 7.73 9.52
N LYS A 205 1.68 7.86 8.94
CA LYS A 205 0.55 8.55 9.55
C LYS A 205 -0.76 7.85 9.21
N SER A 206 -1.50 7.47 10.24
CA SER A 206 -2.87 7.01 10.16
C SER A 206 -3.81 8.09 10.68
N ASN A 207 -4.86 8.40 9.92
CA ASN A 207 -6.01 9.16 10.41
C ASN A 207 -7.23 8.24 10.38
N VAL A 208 -7.88 8.10 11.53
CA VAL A 208 -9.17 7.42 11.66
C VAL A 208 -10.21 8.46 11.95
N ASP A 209 -11.31 8.48 11.21
CA ASP A 209 -12.46 9.33 11.47
C ASP A 209 -13.70 8.44 11.59
N ILE A 210 -14.30 8.43 12.77
CA ILE A 210 -15.58 7.74 13.03
C ILE A 210 -16.59 8.83 13.38
N HIS A 211 -17.58 9.04 12.50
CA HIS A 211 -18.64 10.03 12.70
C HIS A 211 -18.16 11.46 13.06
N GLY A 212 -17.07 11.93 12.47
CA GLY A 212 -16.52 13.27 12.70
C GLY A 212 -15.64 13.38 13.94
N VAL A 213 -15.26 12.25 14.56
CA VAL A 213 -14.31 12.19 15.66
C VAL A 213 -12.97 11.69 15.12
N PRO A 214 -12.03 12.60 14.79
CA PRO A 214 -10.74 12.21 14.24
C PRO A 214 -9.78 11.72 15.33
N SER A 215 -9.02 10.68 15.00
CA SER A 215 -7.86 10.20 15.74
C SER A 215 -6.68 10.08 14.80
N VAL A 216 -5.49 10.44 15.29
CA VAL A 216 -4.24 10.41 14.54
C VAL A 216 -3.27 9.49 15.27
N TYR A 217 -2.65 8.60 14.50
CA TYR A 217 -1.51 7.81 14.95
C TYR A 217 -0.35 8.04 13.99
N LYS A 218 0.84 8.28 14.53
CA LYS A 218 2.07 8.49 13.77
C LYS A 218 3.18 7.65 14.35
N THR A 219 4.02 7.13 13.46
CA THR A 219 5.27 6.45 13.82
C THR A 219 6.17 6.45 12.57
N CYS A 220 7.17 5.60 12.52
CA CYS A 220 8.06 5.39 11.39
C CYS A 220 8.04 3.92 10.96
N ALA A 221 8.40 3.67 9.69
CA ALA A 221 8.38 2.35 9.09
C ALA A 221 9.55 2.17 8.12
N ASP A 222 10.05 0.95 7.97
CA ASP A 222 11.05 0.58 6.96
C ASP A 222 10.44 -0.01 5.67
N PHE A 223 9.11 0.05 5.56
CA PHE A 223 8.35 -0.42 4.41
C PHE A 223 7.24 0.56 4.02
N SER A 224 6.81 0.49 2.76
CA SER A 224 5.60 1.16 2.27
C SER A 224 4.81 0.25 1.32
N PRO A 225 3.54 -0.10 1.63
CA PRO A 225 2.72 -0.90 0.74
C PRO A 225 2.33 -0.18 -0.57
N TYR A 226 2.64 1.13 -0.66
CA TYR A 226 2.38 1.97 -1.83
C TYR A 226 3.59 2.12 -2.75
N GLY A 227 4.74 1.52 -2.40
CA GLY A 227 6.01 1.70 -3.09
C GLY A 227 6.86 2.83 -2.51
N PRO A 228 7.98 3.15 -3.14
CA PRO A 228 9.03 3.99 -2.56
C PRO A 228 8.71 5.48 -2.48
N ASN A 229 7.61 5.92 -3.10
CA ASN A 229 7.22 7.32 -3.12
C ASN A 229 6.17 7.61 -2.05
N ALA A 230 6.11 8.87 -1.61
CA ALA A 230 5.08 9.33 -0.71
C ALA A 230 3.67 9.10 -1.28
N ALA A 231 2.80 8.46 -0.50
CA ALA A 231 1.49 8.00 -0.93
C ALA A 231 0.55 7.76 0.25
N CYS A 232 -0.75 7.85 -0.01
CA CYS A 232 -1.80 7.64 1.00
C CYS A 232 -2.91 6.74 0.49
N GLY A 233 -3.13 5.60 1.15
CA GLY A 233 -4.34 4.81 0.94
C GLY A 233 -5.50 5.36 1.74
N HIS A 234 -6.70 5.24 1.16
CA HIS A 234 -7.95 5.59 1.82
C HIS A 234 -8.86 4.36 1.81
N SER A 235 -9.42 4.00 2.95
CA SER A 235 -10.33 2.86 3.10
C SER A 235 -11.51 3.23 3.99
N THR A 236 -12.63 2.57 3.77
CA THR A 236 -13.80 2.65 4.64
C THR A 236 -13.69 1.64 5.76
N LEU A 237 -14.11 2.03 6.95
CA LEU A 237 -14.13 1.20 8.14
C LEU A 237 -15.57 1.08 8.62
N THR A 238 -15.98 -0.15 8.94
CA THR A 238 -17.26 -0.40 9.61
C THR A 238 -16.94 -1.15 10.90
N ILE A 239 -17.29 -0.55 12.04
CA ILE A 239 -17.19 -1.18 13.36
C ILE A 239 -18.61 -1.51 13.79
N VAL A 240 -18.80 -2.71 14.33
CA VAL A 240 -20.06 -3.10 14.95
C VAL A 240 -19.78 -3.53 16.40
N PRO A 241 -19.83 -2.61 17.38
CA PRO A 241 -19.56 -2.95 18.77
C PRO A 241 -20.69 -3.85 19.31
N GLY A 242 -20.36 -5.09 19.64
CA GLY A 242 -21.29 -6.06 20.24
C GLY A 242 -22.58 -6.32 19.45
N ASP A 243 -22.56 -6.13 18.12
CA ASP A 243 -23.76 -6.18 17.27
C ASP A 243 -24.87 -5.17 17.64
N MET A 244 -24.54 -4.14 18.42
CA MET A 244 -25.51 -3.16 18.92
C MET A 244 -25.68 -1.95 17.99
N ALA A 245 -24.61 -1.53 17.32
CA ALA A 245 -24.63 -0.35 16.45
C ALA A 245 -23.63 -0.52 15.31
N LYS A 246 -24.02 -0.13 14.09
CA LYS A 246 -23.11 -0.06 12.95
C LYS A 246 -22.52 1.36 12.89
N LEU A 247 -21.22 1.47 13.16
CA LEU A 247 -20.46 2.72 13.07
C LEU A 247 -19.64 2.70 11.80
N ASP A 248 -19.94 3.62 10.89
CA ASP A 248 -19.19 3.78 9.65
C ASP A 248 -18.15 4.90 9.83
N GLY A 249 -16.98 4.71 9.23
CA GLY A 249 -15.84 5.61 9.37
C GLY A 249 -14.89 5.52 8.18
N SER A 250 -13.83 6.31 8.24
CA SER A 250 -12.77 6.32 7.24
C SER A 250 -11.41 6.15 7.89
N LEU A 251 -10.52 5.47 7.18
CA LEU A 251 -9.14 5.23 7.55
C LEU A 251 -8.26 5.71 6.40
N THR A 252 -7.36 6.64 6.70
CA THR A 252 -6.33 7.12 5.77
C THR A 252 -4.96 6.75 6.30
N GLN A 253 -4.15 6.04 5.52
CA GLN A 253 -2.79 5.66 5.90
C GLN A 253 -1.80 6.20 4.88
N CYS A 254 -0.89 7.04 5.35
CA CYS A 254 0.11 7.71 4.53
C CYS A 254 1.52 7.26 4.92
N PHE A 255 2.36 7.10 3.91
CA PHE A 255 3.80 6.92 4.03
C PHE A 255 4.48 8.07 3.27
N CYS A 256 5.52 8.64 3.84
CA CYS A 256 6.32 9.69 3.20
C CYS A 256 7.79 9.55 3.57
N ASN A 257 8.67 10.02 2.69
CA ASN A 257 10.12 9.95 2.85
C ASN A 257 10.86 11.16 2.25
N ASP A 258 10.14 12.24 1.94
CA ASP A 258 10.67 13.42 1.26
C ASP A 258 11.51 14.33 2.18
N LYS A 259 11.26 14.29 3.49
CA LYS A 259 11.98 15.09 4.50
C LYS A 259 11.74 14.57 5.92
N HIS A 260 12.59 14.99 6.86
CA HIS A 260 12.31 14.83 8.29
C HIS A 260 10.94 15.41 8.65
N TYR A 261 10.19 14.68 9.46
CA TYR A 261 8.88 15.04 9.99
C TYR A 261 7.83 15.28 8.89
N CYS A 262 7.95 14.58 7.76
CA CYS A 262 6.98 14.67 6.66
C CYS A 262 5.56 14.21 7.07
N ASN A 263 5.43 13.40 8.13
CA ASN A 263 4.14 13.04 8.75
C ASN A 263 3.52 14.18 9.60
N SER A 264 4.06 15.40 9.52
CA SER A 264 3.41 16.62 10.00
C SER A 264 2.14 16.96 9.24
N ALA A 265 2.13 16.83 7.92
CA ALA A 265 1.02 17.34 7.10
C ALA A 265 -0.22 16.44 7.19
N SER A 266 -1.41 17.04 7.15
CA SER A 266 -2.56 16.36 6.55
C SER A 266 -2.28 16.34 5.06
N VAL A 267 -1.80 15.20 4.54
CA VAL A 267 -1.68 15.00 3.10
C VAL A 267 -3.13 15.02 2.59
N ARG A 268 -3.62 16.21 2.21
CA ARG A 268 -4.86 16.32 1.46
C ARG A 268 -4.57 15.59 0.17
N SER A 269 -5.18 14.42 0.02
CA SER A 269 -5.23 13.71 -1.24
C SER A 269 -5.49 14.76 -2.31
N ILE A 270 -4.54 14.96 -3.23
CA ILE A 270 -4.73 15.83 -4.40
C ILE A 270 -5.70 15.05 -5.30
N SER A 271 -6.95 14.96 -4.86
CA SER A 271 -8.04 14.46 -5.67
C SER A 271 -8.23 15.47 -6.79
N ALA A 272 -8.42 14.93 -8.00
CA ALA A 272 -8.62 15.50 -9.33
C ALA A 272 -9.25 16.92 -9.52
N PHE A 273 -9.65 17.65 -8.48
CA PHE A 273 -10.21 19.00 -8.57
C PHE A 273 -9.25 20.06 -9.12
N ALA A 274 -7.93 19.87 -9.02
CA ALA A 274 -6.96 20.78 -9.63
C ALA A 274 -6.98 20.75 -11.18
N MET A 275 -7.49 19.68 -11.80
CA MET A 275 -7.62 19.59 -13.26
C MET A 275 -8.88 20.29 -13.79
N ILE A 276 -9.91 20.47 -12.97
CA ILE A 276 -11.15 21.15 -13.39
C ILE A 276 -10.95 22.67 -13.45
N ILE A 277 -10.15 23.24 -12.55
CA ILE A 277 -9.90 24.69 -12.53
C ILE A 277 -9.03 25.12 -13.72
N LEU A 278 -8.07 24.31 -14.16
CA LEU A 278 -7.26 24.59 -15.35
C LEU A 278 -8.04 24.42 -16.68
N GLY A 279 -9.04 23.53 -16.71
CA GLY A 279 -9.96 23.39 -17.84
C GLY A 279 -10.92 24.57 -18.01
N ILE A 280 -11.39 25.18 -16.92
CA ILE A 280 -12.32 26.32 -16.99
C ILE A 280 -11.59 27.60 -17.47
N VAL A 281 -10.34 27.83 -17.04
CA VAL A 281 -9.57 29.01 -17.48
C VAL A 281 -9.21 28.95 -18.97
N SER A 282 -9.11 27.75 -19.56
CA SER A 282 -8.82 27.59 -20.99
C SER A 282 -10.06 27.76 -21.88
N VAL A 283 -11.27 27.52 -21.37
CA VAL A 283 -12.53 27.78 -22.09
C VAL A 283 -12.86 29.28 -22.12
N PHE A 284 -12.53 30.02 -21.05
CA PHE A 284 -12.76 31.48 -21.00
C PHE A 284 -11.74 32.33 -21.77
N ARG A 285 -10.74 31.73 -22.43
CA ARG A 285 -9.88 32.43 -23.40
C ARG A 285 -10.31 32.24 -24.86
N PHE A 286 -11.42 31.52 -25.10
CA PHE A 286 -11.95 31.25 -26.44
C PHE A 286 -13.43 31.65 -26.60
N VAL A 287 -13.92 32.63 -25.82
CA VAL A 287 -15.18 33.34 -26.08
C VAL A 287 -14.90 34.83 -26.19
#